data_AF-E3NI04-F1
#
_entry.id   AF-E3NI04-F1
#
_cell.length_a   1.000
_cell.length_b   1.000
_cell.length_c   1.000
_cell.angle_alpha   90.00
_cell.angle_beta   90.00
_cell.angle_gamma   90.00
#
_symmetry.space_group_name_H-M   'P 1'
#
loop_
_entity.id
_entity.type
_entity.pdbx_description
1 polymer ?
#
loop_
_entity_poly.entity_id
_entity_poly.type
_entity_poly.pdbx_seq_one_letter_code
_entity_poly.pdbx_strand_id
1 'polypeptide(L)'
;MINNRRDNKFPIIRLPFLAIEEIFKTMHPIEIINFLMTSKRAKATTKNMTFYSKYAIGLGIDETMGIAILGTNNLEQMEEKTAENDGNILRSVFKYLKDPVEEWKHVCKYVLDIFKKQTIDTLTLYMDEFVDQNVSIIDFLRTNVKSVNGCNVLQSEEENDVDEHGAYLLANITVANELNSHLQYK
;
A
#
# COMPACT_ATOMS: atom_id res chain seq x y z
N MET A 1 17.76 -34.47 33.98
CA MET A 1 17.78 -32.98 34.01
C MET A 1 16.83 -32.47 32.94
N ILE A 2 15.65 -31.96 33.36
CA ILE A 2 14.69 -31.34 32.46
C ILE A 2 15.17 -29.92 32.18
N ASN A 3 15.49 -29.62 30.92
CA ASN A 3 16.00 -28.32 30.50
C ASN A 3 14.83 -27.33 30.47
N ASN A 4 14.52 -26.72 31.62
CA ASN A 4 13.55 -25.62 31.74
C ASN A 4 14.15 -24.33 31.15
N ARG A 5 14.33 -24.27 29.82
CA ARG A 5 14.35 -22.98 29.14
C ARG A 5 12.91 -22.51 29.01
N ARG A 6 12.39 -21.85 30.06
CA ARG A 6 11.26 -20.95 29.85
C ARG A 6 11.78 -19.84 28.93
N ASP A 7 11.33 -19.86 27.68
CA ASP A 7 11.48 -18.73 26.76
C ASP A 7 10.84 -17.51 27.44
N ASN A 8 11.67 -16.64 28.03
CA ASN A 8 11.26 -15.38 28.66
C ASN A 8 10.92 -14.31 27.60
N LYS A 9 10.22 -14.70 26.53
CA LYS A 9 9.70 -13.76 25.54
C LYS A 9 8.27 -13.46 25.91
N PHE A 10 7.98 -12.20 26.23
CA PHE A 10 6.62 -11.72 26.44
C PHE A 10 5.84 -11.91 25.14
N PRO A 11 4.92 -12.88 25.06
CA PRO A 11 4.33 -13.24 23.79
C PRO A 11 3.13 -12.33 23.55
N ILE A 12 3.34 -11.26 22.76
CA ILE A 12 2.33 -10.25 22.42
C ILE A 12 0.99 -10.90 22.02
N ILE A 13 1.05 -11.98 21.23
CA ILE A 13 -0.13 -12.73 20.74
C ILE A 13 -0.85 -13.59 21.79
N ARG A 14 -0.41 -13.60 23.04
CA ARG A 14 -1.12 -14.23 24.18
C ARG A 14 -1.82 -13.21 25.08
N LEU A 15 -1.68 -11.92 24.79
CA LEU A 15 -2.40 -10.89 25.53
C LEU A 15 -3.90 -10.94 25.22
N PRO A 16 -4.75 -10.41 26.12
CA PRO A 16 -6.15 -10.17 25.81
C PRO A 16 -6.30 -9.34 24.54
N PHE A 17 -7.33 -9.60 23.74
CA PHE A 17 -7.55 -8.95 22.45
C PHE A 17 -7.46 -7.42 22.53
N LEU A 18 -8.06 -6.81 23.56
CA LEU A 18 -8.00 -5.35 23.77
C LEU A 18 -6.57 -4.84 23.96
N ALA A 19 -5.73 -5.56 24.69
CA ALA A 19 -4.33 -5.17 24.88
C ALA A 19 -3.53 -5.32 23.58
N ILE A 20 -3.80 -6.35 22.78
CA ILE A 20 -3.19 -6.49 21.44
C ILE A 20 -3.64 -5.33 20.55
N GLU A 21 -4.94 -5.02 20.54
CA GLU A 21 -5.48 -3.94 19.73
C GLU A 21 -4.88 -2.57 20.08
N GLU A 22 -4.71 -2.26 21.38
CA GLU A 22 -4.05 -1.02 21.81
C GLU A 22 -2.58 -0.94 21.37
N ILE A 23 -1.82 -2.05 21.48
CA ILE A 23 -0.43 -2.09 20.99
C ILE A 23 -0.38 -1.78 19.49
N PHE A 24 -1.27 -2.39 18.70
CA PHE A 24 -1.32 -2.18 17.27
C PHE A 24 -1.77 -0.76 16.88
N LYS A 25 -2.62 -0.10 17.67
CA LYS A 25 -3.02 1.30 17.43
C LYS A 25 -1.85 2.28 17.56
N THR A 26 -0.90 1.98 18.45
CA THR A 26 0.32 2.76 18.70
C THR A 26 1.48 2.39 17.77
N MET A 27 1.38 1.25 17.09
CA MET A 27 2.44 0.74 16.22
C MET A 27 2.45 1.47 14.88
N HIS A 28 3.64 1.67 14.33
CA HIS A 28 3.79 2.28 13.02
C HIS A 28 3.26 1.34 11.90
N PRO A 29 2.60 1.83 10.83
CA PRO A 29 1.96 0.96 9.84
C PRO A 29 2.89 -0.07 9.18
N ILE A 30 4.15 0.29 8.92
CA ILE A 30 5.16 -0.63 8.38
C ILE A 30 5.49 -1.75 9.38
N GLU A 31 5.59 -1.42 10.67
CA GLU A 31 5.85 -2.41 11.71
C GLU A 31 4.67 -3.39 11.81
N ILE A 32 3.44 -2.88 11.71
CA ILE A 32 2.22 -3.71 11.64
C ILE A 32 2.32 -4.69 10.47
N ILE A 33 2.60 -4.21 9.26
CA ILE A 33 2.69 -5.06 8.06
C ILE A 33 3.75 -6.14 8.24
N ASN A 34 4.98 -5.75 8.62
CA ASN A 34 6.08 -6.69 8.80
C ASN A 34 5.77 -7.74 9.87
N PHE A 35 5.17 -7.32 10.98
CA PHE A 35 4.77 -8.22 12.06
C PHE A 35 3.69 -9.21 11.62
N LEU A 36 2.69 -8.73 10.86
CA LEU A 36 1.63 -9.59 10.35
C LEU A 36 2.12 -10.53 9.26
N MET A 37 3.10 -10.12 8.44
CA MET A 37 3.69 -10.96 7.39
C MET A 37 4.42 -12.16 7.98
N THR A 38 5.05 -11.98 9.14
CA THR A 38 5.84 -13.01 9.81
C THR A 38 5.02 -13.98 10.66
N SER A 39 3.74 -13.68 10.95
CA SER A 39 2.92 -14.49 11.86
C SER A 39 1.48 -14.67 11.39
N LYS A 40 1.14 -15.88 10.90
CA LYS A 40 -0.24 -16.26 10.56
C LYS A 40 -1.20 -16.11 11.75
N ARG A 41 -0.72 -16.38 12.96
CA ARG A 41 -1.51 -16.21 14.20
C ARG A 41 -1.78 -14.74 14.47
N ALA A 42 -0.79 -13.86 14.30
CA ALA A 42 -1.01 -12.42 14.45
C ALA A 42 -2.01 -11.91 13.41
N LYS A 43 -1.89 -12.35 12.15
CA LYS A 43 -2.85 -12.03 11.08
C LYS A 43 -4.28 -12.47 11.44
N ALA A 44 -4.45 -13.68 11.99
CA ALA A 44 -5.75 -14.14 12.43
C ALA A 44 -6.31 -13.32 13.60
N THR A 45 -5.48 -12.96 14.59
CA THR A 45 -5.89 -12.14 15.74
C THR A 45 -6.33 -10.74 15.33
N THR A 46 -5.65 -10.13 14.35
CA THR A 46 -5.95 -8.75 13.91
C THR A 46 -7.11 -8.65 12.93
N LYS A 47 -7.64 -9.78 12.44
CA LYS A 47 -8.74 -9.83 11.47
C LYS A 47 -9.99 -9.06 11.94
N ASN A 48 -10.24 -8.92 13.24
CA ASN A 48 -11.41 -8.21 13.76
C ASN A 48 -11.15 -6.76 14.18
N MET A 49 -9.91 -6.27 14.07
CA MET A 49 -9.58 -4.89 14.43
C MET A 49 -10.18 -3.90 13.41
N THR A 50 -10.60 -2.74 13.90
CA THR A 50 -11.34 -1.72 13.11
C THR A 50 -10.55 -0.41 12.93
N PHE A 51 -9.49 -0.20 13.72
CA PHE A 51 -8.71 1.04 13.69
C PHE A 51 -7.96 1.26 12.36
N TYR A 52 -7.85 0.23 11.50
CA TYR A 52 -7.25 0.36 10.19
C TYR A 52 -7.98 1.33 9.25
N SER A 53 -9.27 1.58 9.51
CA SER A 53 -10.09 2.52 8.73
C SER A 53 -9.52 3.95 8.69
N LYS A 54 -8.73 4.33 9.69
CA LYS A 54 -8.08 5.65 9.79
C LYS A 54 -6.95 5.86 8.80
N TYR A 55 -6.43 4.80 8.18
CA TYR A 55 -5.35 4.93 7.22
C TYR A 55 -5.88 5.13 5.82
N ALA A 56 -5.31 6.09 5.10
CA ALA A 56 -5.45 6.22 3.67
C ALA A 56 -4.39 5.37 2.95
N ILE A 57 -4.74 4.80 1.80
CA ILE A 57 -3.84 4.00 0.97
C ILE A 57 -3.61 4.69 -0.37
N GLY A 58 -2.34 4.95 -0.68
CA GLY A 58 -1.89 5.39 -1.99
C GLY A 58 -1.14 4.27 -2.72
N LEU A 59 -1.38 4.13 -4.02
CA LEU A 59 -0.64 3.23 -4.90
C LEU A 59 0.10 4.06 -5.94
N GLY A 60 1.41 3.81 -6.09
CA GLY A 60 2.25 4.45 -7.09
C GLY A 60 2.81 3.41 -8.05
N ILE A 61 2.69 3.67 -9.35
CA ILE A 61 3.28 2.86 -10.42
C ILE A 61 4.22 3.80 -11.16
N ASP A 62 5.47 3.83 -10.67
CA ASP A 62 6.63 4.53 -11.20
C ASP A 62 7.80 3.52 -11.22
N GLU A 63 8.99 3.91 -11.68
CA GLU A 63 10.20 3.05 -11.72
C GLU A 63 10.39 2.17 -10.46
N THR A 64 9.99 2.65 -9.28
CA THR A 64 10.19 1.96 -8.00
C THR A 64 9.00 1.15 -7.49
N MET A 65 7.79 1.36 -8.03
CA MET A 65 6.51 0.81 -7.54
C MET A 65 6.26 1.11 -6.04
N GLY A 66 5.32 2.01 -5.75
CA GLY A 66 5.04 2.50 -4.40
C GLY A 66 3.76 1.97 -3.78
N ILE A 67 3.79 1.74 -2.46
CA ILE A 67 2.59 1.69 -1.61
C ILE A 67 2.79 2.71 -0.49
N ALA A 68 1.85 3.63 -0.36
CA ALA A 68 1.82 4.64 0.69
C ALA A 68 0.67 4.35 1.66
N ILE A 69 0.95 4.47 2.96
CA ILE A 69 -0.05 4.30 4.02
C ILE A 69 0.01 5.52 4.91
N LEU A 70 -1.03 6.34 4.82
CA LEU A 70 -1.09 7.65 5.46
C LEU A 70 -2.05 7.58 6.66
N GLY A 71 -1.58 7.92 7.86
CA GLY A 71 -2.46 8.03 9.02
C GLY A 71 -3.24 9.35 9.03
N THR A 72 -4.39 9.38 9.69
CA THR A 72 -5.21 10.59 9.90
C THR A 72 -4.61 11.62 10.88
N ASN A 73 -3.52 11.31 11.58
CA ASN A 73 -3.07 12.14 12.70
C ASN A 73 -2.10 13.24 12.23
N ASN A 74 -2.65 14.41 11.92
CA ASN A 74 -1.96 15.70 11.92
C ASN A 74 -1.54 16.18 13.32
N LEU A 75 -1.15 15.30 14.25
CA LEU A 75 -0.73 15.66 15.61
C LEU A 75 0.29 14.64 16.14
N GLU A 76 1.48 14.64 15.53
CA GLU A 76 2.78 14.42 16.17
C GLU A 76 3.84 14.57 15.07
N GLN A 77 4.28 15.82 14.86
CA GLN A 77 5.63 16.05 14.37
C GLN A 77 6.57 15.49 15.44
N MET A 78 7.19 14.36 15.16
CA MET A 78 8.43 13.99 15.81
C MET A 78 9.45 13.83 14.70
N GLU A 79 10.28 14.86 14.54
CA GLU A 79 11.51 14.78 13.76
C GLU A 79 12.29 13.55 14.21
N GLU A 80 12.45 12.58 13.31
CA GLU A 80 13.72 11.87 13.25
C GLU A 80 14.24 12.00 11.82
N LYS A 81 15.22 12.90 11.72
CA LYS A 81 15.93 13.25 10.49
C LYS A 81 16.59 12.00 9.91
N THR A 82 16.08 11.57 8.76
CA THR A 82 16.96 11.15 7.66
C THR A 82 16.30 11.45 6.31
N ALA A 83 16.81 12.52 5.68
CA ALA A 83 16.56 12.99 4.32
C ALA A 83 15.17 13.58 4.03
N GLU A 84 15.10 14.90 4.22
CA GLU A 84 14.30 15.93 3.52
C GLU A 84 13.42 15.44 2.35
N ASN A 85 12.11 15.34 2.57
CA ASN A 85 11.15 16.29 2.00
C ASN A 85 9.81 16.29 2.77
N ASP A 86 9.19 17.46 2.81
CA ASP A 86 8.10 17.88 3.70
C ASP A 86 6.78 17.08 3.58
N GLY A 87 6.14 16.85 4.73
CA GLY A 87 4.68 16.73 4.89
C GLY A 87 4.01 15.52 4.23
N ASN A 88 3.91 14.41 4.99
CA ASN A 88 3.17 13.19 4.64
C ASN A 88 3.68 12.40 3.45
N ILE A 89 4.79 11.68 3.63
CA ILE A 89 5.11 10.54 2.77
C ILE A 89 5.72 9.43 3.61
N LEU A 90 4.90 8.46 4.04
CA LEU A 90 5.45 7.14 4.33
C LEU A 90 5.49 6.33 3.04
N ARG A 91 6.56 6.53 2.26
CA ARG A 91 6.88 5.71 1.09
C ARG A 91 7.64 4.49 1.58
N SER A 92 6.95 3.39 1.85
CA SER A 92 7.65 2.10 1.89
C SER A 92 7.97 1.72 0.45
N VAL A 93 9.15 2.11 -0.03
CA VAL A 93 9.75 1.48 -1.21
C VAL A 93 10.17 0.10 -0.75
N PHE A 94 9.34 -0.90 -1.00
CA PHE A 94 9.80 -2.28 -0.91
C PHE A 94 10.85 -2.42 -2.02
N LYS A 95 12.10 -2.70 -1.66
CA LYS A 95 13.12 -3.02 -2.67
C LYS A 95 12.74 -4.38 -3.26
N TYR A 96 12.07 -4.36 -4.40
CA TYR A 96 11.66 -5.55 -5.11
C TYR A 96 12.88 -6.23 -5.76
N LEU A 97 12.91 -7.56 -5.73
CA LEU A 97 14.12 -8.33 -6.05
C LEU A 97 14.22 -8.68 -7.53
N LYS A 98 13.22 -9.37 -8.09
CA LYS A 98 13.30 -9.99 -9.44
C LYS A 98 12.16 -9.66 -10.37
N ASP A 99 10.96 -9.46 -9.83
CA ASP A 99 9.78 -9.10 -10.60
C ASP A 99 9.03 -7.98 -9.84
N PRO A 100 9.36 -6.70 -10.12
CA PRO A 100 8.84 -5.59 -9.34
C PRO A 100 7.32 -5.51 -9.38
N VAL A 101 6.70 -5.88 -10.50
CA VAL A 101 5.25 -5.82 -10.68
C VAL A 101 4.57 -6.96 -9.92
N GLU A 102 5.03 -8.20 -10.04
CA GLU A 102 4.40 -9.32 -9.33
C GLU A 102 4.60 -9.25 -7.82
N GLU A 103 5.79 -8.82 -7.37
CA GLU A 103 6.04 -8.59 -5.95
C GLU A 103 5.18 -7.43 -5.41
N TRP A 104 5.05 -6.33 -6.17
CA TRP A 104 4.16 -5.23 -5.81
C TRP A 104 2.70 -5.67 -5.73
N LYS A 105 2.20 -6.46 -6.69
CA LYS A 105 0.83 -7.02 -6.64
C LYS A 105 0.61 -7.86 -5.39
N HIS A 106 1.59 -8.69 -5.01
CA HIS A 106 1.52 -9.51 -3.81
C HIS A 106 1.40 -8.65 -2.54
N VAL A 107 2.27 -7.63 -2.41
CA VAL A 107 2.26 -6.73 -1.25
C VAL A 107 0.99 -5.89 -1.24
N CYS A 108 0.54 -5.37 -2.39
CA CYS A 108 -0.71 -4.62 -2.52
C CYS A 108 -1.89 -5.43 -2.01
N LYS A 109 -2.06 -6.66 -2.49
CA LYS A 109 -3.13 -7.55 -2.03
C LYS A 109 -3.06 -7.79 -0.53
N TYR A 110 -1.86 -7.95 0.00
CA TYR A 110 -1.63 -8.16 1.42
C TYR A 110 -2.04 -6.94 2.26
N VAL A 111 -1.65 -5.74 1.83
CA VAL A 111 -2.00 -4.47 2.49
C VAL A 111 -3.51 -4.23 2.41
N LEU A 112 -4.14 -4.37 1.24
CA LEU A 112 -5.59 -4.19 1.10
C LEU A 112 -6.39 -5.14 2.01
N ASP A 113 -5.93 -6.39 2.16
CA ASP A 113 -6.55 -7.39 3.05
C ASP A 113 -6.42 -7.02 4.54
N ILE A 114 -5.24 -6.61 5.02
CA ILE A 114 -5.05 -6.20 6.42
C ILE A 114 -5.91 -4.99 6.76
N PHE A 115 -5.84 -3.97 5.91
CA PHE A 115 -6.51 -2.70 6.15
C PHE A 115 -7.99 -2.75 5.78
N LYS A 116 -8.46 -3.88 5.22
CA LYS A 116 -9.84 -4.13 4.78
C LYS A 116 -10.33 -3.05 3.82
N LYS A 117 -9.46 -2.63 2.91
CA LYS A 117 -9.73 -1.56 1.95
C LYS A 117 -10.18 -2.16 0.64
N GLN A 118 -11.37 -1.77 0.22
CA GLN A 118 -11.88 -2.01 -1.14
C GLN A 118 -11.78 -0.75 -2.01
N THR A 119 -11.61 0.40 -1.38
CA THR A 119 -11.37 1.69 -2.04
C THR A 119 -10.00 2.17 -1.60
N ILE A 120 -9.21 2.70 -2.55
CA ILE A 120 -7.94 3.35 -2.26
C ILE A 120 -8.10 4.86 -2.45
N ASP A 121 -7.25 5.62 -1.77
CA ASP A 121 -7.36 7.07 -1.67
C ASP A 121 -6.67 7.76 -2.85
N THR A 122 -5.53 7.23 -3.29
CA THR A 122 -4.81 7.79 -4.43
C THR A 122 -4.19 6.68 -5.28
N LEU A 123 -4.31 6.82 -6.59
CA LEU A 123 -3.57 6.02 -7.57
C LEU A 123 -2.78 6.97 -8.46
N THR A 124 -1.46 6.78 -8.55
CA THR A 124 -0.61 7.50 -9.49
C THR A 124 0.04 6.46 -10.41
N LEU A 125 -0.14 6.59 -11.72
CA LEU A 125 0.52 5.73 -12.70
C LEU A 125 1.28 6.58 -13.71
N TYR A 126 2.50 6.17 -13.99
CA TYR A 126 3.24 6.56 -15.19
C TYR A 126 3.03 5.48 -16.24
N MET A 127 2.27 5.81 -17.29
CA MET A 127 1.80 4.84 -18.28
C MET A 127 2.93 4.31 -19.16
N ASP A 128 4.07 4.98 -19.20
CA ASP A 128 5.22 4.63 -20.01
C ASP A 128 6.33 3.89 -19.27
N GLU A 129 6.22 3.69 -17.95
CA GLU A 129 7.25 2.98 -17.16
C GLU A 129 7.17 1.45 -17.31
N PHE A 130 5.96 0.89 -17.34
CA PHE A 130 5.72 -0.55 -17.45
C PHE A 130 4.77 -0.89 -18.60
N VAL A 131 5.04 -0.36 -19.80
CA VAL A 131 4.18 -0.50 -21.00
C VAL A 131 3.72 -1.95 -21.22
N ASP A 132 4.67 -2.89 -21.25
CA ASP A 132 4.39 -4.32 -21.47
C ASP A 132 3.50 -4.96 -20.38
N GLN A 133 3.42 -4.33 -19.21
CA GLN A 133 2.70 -4.86 -18.04
C GLN A 133 1.49 -4.03 -17.64
N ASN A 134 1.21 -2.91 -18.32
CA ASN A 134 0.09 -2.02 -18.01
C ASN A 134 -1.24 -2.77 -17.93
N VAL A 135 -1.54 -3.60 -18.94
CA VAL A 135 -2.78 -4.40 -18.95
C VAL A 135 -2.86 -5.29 -17.71
N SER A 136 -1.76 -5.94 -17.36
CA SER A 136 -1.66 -6.84 -16.20
C SER A 136 -1.83 -6.11 -14.86
N ILE A 137 -1.31 -4.88 -14.78
CA ILE A 137 -1.46 -3.99 -13.61
C ILE A 137 -2.91 -3.50 -13.50
N ILE A 138 -3.51 -3.06 -14.61
CA ILE A 138 -4.89 -2.56 -14.67
C ILE A 138 -5.89 -3.67 -14.33
N ASP A 139 -5.68 -4.88 -14.86
CA ASP A 139 -6.49 -6.05 -14.53
C ASP A 139 -6.39 -6.43 -13.04
N PHE A 140 -5.20 -6.34 -12.46
CA PHE A 140 -4.98 -6.55 -11.03
C PHE A 140 -5.75 -5.51 -10.21
N LEU A 141 -5.63 -4.22 -10.56
CA LEU A 141 -6.33 -3.13 -9.87
C LEU A 141 -7.84 -3.32 -9.97
N ARG A 142 -8.39 -3.56 -11.16
CA ARG A 142 -9.82 -3.84 -11.40
C ARG A 142 -10.34 -4.98 -10.53
N THR A 143 -9.53 -6.02 -10.32
CA THR A 143 -9.92 -7.22 -9.57
C THR A 143 -9.89 -7.01 -8.05
N ASN A 144 -8.96 -6.18 -7.55
CA ASN A 144 -8.69 -6.07 -6.11
C ASN A 144 -9.16 -4.73 -5.50
N VAL A 145 -9.45 -3.73 -6.33
CA VAL A 145 -9.87 -2.38 -5.91
C VAL A 145 -11.20 -2.07 -6.60
N LYS A 146 -12.22 -1.74 -5.80
CA LYS A 146 -13.55 -1.38 -6.27
C LYS A 146 -13.58 0.02 -6.89
N SER A 147 -12.84 0.95 -6.30
CA SER A 147 -12.78 2.35 -6.73
C SER A 147 -11.54 3.05 -6.19
N VAL A 148 -11.15 4.12 -6.85
CA VAL A 148 -10.05 5.01 -6.45
C VAL A 148 -10.64 6.40 -6.20
N ASN A 149 -10.28 7.07 -5.11
CA ASN A 149 -10.78 8.43 -4.85
C ASN A 149 -10.13 9.44 -5.80
N GLY A 150 -8.80 9.53 -5.82
CA GLY A 150 -8.03 10.37 -6.75
C GLY A 150 -7.12 9.54 -7.65
N CYS A 151 -7.11 9.83 -8.95
CA CYS A 151 -6.29 9.14 -9.93
C CYS A 151 -5.43 10.14 -10.73
N ASN A 152 -4.12 9.97 -10.69
CA ASN A 152 -3.16 10.72 -11.50
C ASN A 152 -2.60 9.80 -12.58
N VAL A 153 -2.80 10.17 -13.84
CA VAL A 153 -2.33 9.43 -15.00
C VAL A 153 -1.28 10.28 -15.70
N LEU A 154 -0.04 9.82 -15.67
CA LEU A 154 1.15 10.56 -16.06
C LEU A 154 1.87 9.85 -17.20
N GLN A 155 2.71 10.61 -17.88
CA GLN A 155 3.62 10.16 -18.91
C GLN A 155 4.94 10.89 -18.69
N SER A 156 6.05 10.15 -18.58
CA SER A 156 7.38 10.70 -18.36
C SER A 156 7.95 11.31 -19.65
N GLU A 157 7.84 10.59 -20.77
CA GLU A 157 8.43 10.96 -22.06
C GLU A 157 7.36 11.17 -23.13
N GLU A 158 7.30 12.37 -23.72
CA GLU A 158 6.31 12.76 -24.74
C GLU A 158 6.34 11.87 -26.00
N GLU A 159 7.48 11.22 -26.26
CA GLU A 159 7.66 10.37 -27.43
C GLU A 159 6.93 9.02 -27.32
N ASN A 160 6.63 8.56 -26.10
CA ASN A 160 5.99 7.27 -25.87
C ASN A 160 4.48 7.32 -26.21
N ASP A 161 4.00 6.36 -27.00
CA ASP A 161 2.57 6.20 -27.26
C ASP A 161 1.95 5.35 -26.14
N VAL A 162 1.08 5.98 -25.35
CA VAL A 162 0.38 5.36 -24.23
C VAL A 162 -1.14 5.49 -24.35
N ASP A 163 -1.64 5.89 -25.52
CA ASP A 163 -3.05 6.25 -25.71
C ASP A 163 -3.97 5.05 -25.49
N GLU A 164 -3.61 3.89 -26.05
CA GLU A 164 -4.37 2.65 -25.88
C GLU A 164 -4.40 2.21 -24.41
N HIS A 165 -3.26 2.28 -23.72
CA HIS A 165 -3.18 1.90 -22.31
C HIS A 165 -3.94 2.89 -21.41
N GLY A 166 -3.88 4.19 -21.70
CA GLY A 166 -4.63 5.22 -21.00
C GLY A 166 -6.15 5.02 -21.16
N ALA A 167 -6.61 4.78 -22.39
CA ALA A 167 -8.00 4.43 -22.64
C ALA A 167 -8.43 3.14 -21.92
N TYR A 168 -7.56 2.12 -21.92
CA TYR A 168 -7.80 0.87 -21.21
C TYR A 168 -7.93 1.07 -19.69
N LEU A 169 -7.09 1.90 -19.08
CA LEU A 169 -7.17 2.25 -17.66
C LEU A 169 -8.53 2.87 -17.33
N LEU A 170 -8.94 3.90 -18.09
CA LEU A 170 -10.18 4.64 -17.86
C LEU A 170 -11.43 3.78 -18.04
N ALA A 171 -11.39 2.79 -18.93
CA ALA A 171 -12.48 1.85 -19.13
C ALA A 171 -12.62 0.81 -17.99
N ASN A 172 -11.54 0.56 -17.24
CA ASN A 172 -11.46 -0.55 -16.29
C ASN A 172 -11.39 -0.11 -14.81
N ILE A 173 -11.04 1.14 -14.52
CA ILE A 173 -10.93 1.66 -13.15
C ILE A 173 -12.03 2.68 -12.88
N THR A 174 -12.74 2.50 -11.76
CA THR A 174 -13.73 3.48 -11.29
C THR A 174 -13.05 4.55 -10.45
N VAL A 175 -13.00 5.79 -10.95
CA VAL A 175 -12.53 6.97 -10.21
C VAL A 175 -13.72 7.69 -9.59
N ALA A 176 -13.70 7.90 -8.27
CA ALA A 176 -14.84 8.40 -7.52
C ALA A 176 -14.90 9.93 -7.46
N ASN A 177 -13.75 10.61 -7.34
CA ASN A 177 -13.71 12.06 -7.11
C ASN A 177 -12.95 12.81 -8.20
N GLU A 178 -11.65 12.51 -8.37
CA GLU A 178 -10.76 13.34 -9.18
C GLU A 178 -9.88 12.49 -10.10
N LEU A 179 -9.83 12.88 -11.37
CA LEU A 179 -8.93 12.32 -12.38
C LEU A 179 -8.07 13.46 -12.95
N ASN A 180 -6.76 13.38 -12.74
CA ASN A 180 -5.78 14.27 -13.33
C ASN A 180 -5.01 13.50 -14.39
N SER A 181 -5.21 13.87 -15.66
CA SER A 181 -4.50 13.28 -16.79
C SER A 181 -3.49 14.29 -17.33
N HIS A 182 -2.22 13.87 -17.36
CA HIS A 182 -1.12 14.58 -18.00
C HIS A 182 -0.54 13.76 -19.16
N LEU A 183 -1.39 12.95 -19.80
CA LEU A 183 -1.04 12.22 -21.03
C LEU A 183 -0.96 13.17 -22.22
N GLN A 184 0.00 12.93 -23.09
CA GLN A 184 0.17 13.66 -24.34
C GLN A 184 -0.36 12.84 -25.52
N TYR A 185 -1.64 13.03 -25.83
CA TYR A 185 -2.30 12.36 -26.96
C TYR A 185 -1.68 12.79 -28.30
N LYS A 186 -1.45 11.85 -29.20
CA LYS A 186 -0.88 12.09 -30.54
C LYS A 186 -1.91 12.05 -31.65
#